data_AF-A0AAU2CCQ6-F1
#
_entry.id   AF-A0AAU2CCQ6-F1
#
_cell.length_a   1.000
_cell.length_b   1.000
_cell.length_c   1.000
_cell.angle_alpha   90.00
_cell.angle_beta   90.00
_cell.angle_gamma   90.00
#
_symmetry.space_group_name_H-M   'P 1'
#
loop_
_entity.id
_entity.type
_entity.pdbx_description
1 polymer ?
#
loop_
_entity_poly.entity_id
_entity_poly.type
_entity_poly.pdbx_seq_one_letter_code
_entity_poly.pdbx_strand_id
1 'polypeptide(L)'
;MAAPKKGRSASAQSKPGRSLALILIAIVGLTAGMFASGHTTPRLGIDLAGGTSITLEAKSDQGSAINKANMDTAVEIMNRRVNGLGVSEAEVQTQGSRNIIVNIPKGTNSEKAREQVGTTAKLYFRPVLAQEATGSAAASPSASPSGSSSASPSPSASASGTGEKATSSSSPSASATSQGRAVTDALKADSTPSASAGAKASSSASPSASASSGAAVTADDAALQAKYAALDCSKESVRAKTGEGVKPEDTTVACGEIDKVWYKYLLGPAAVDGTEVDKAQAVYDTQTAAGWQVTMDFNKSGAKKFATITGQLAQNTQPQNEFGIVLDGNVVSSPYVSSSITGGQAQISGSFTQEEAQGLANMLSYGALPLSFQEQSVTTVTAALGGDQLHAGLLAGAIGLLLVVIYLVAYYRGLALIALASLLVSAALTYVLMALLGPAIGFALNLPAVCGAIVAIGITADSFIVYFERVRDEIREGRTLRPAVERAWPRARRTILVSDFVSFLAAAVLFIVTVGKVQGFAFTLGLTTVLDVVVVFFFTKPLMTLIARRKFFASGHKWSGLDPKSLGAQPPLRRTRRPGGPAAGPVETKEA
;
A
#
# COMPACT_ATOMS: atom_id res chain seq x y z
N MET A 1 64.61 1.58 -17.86
CA MET A 1 63.15 1.64 -17.56
C MET A 1 62.93 2.83 -16.62
N ALA A 2 61.91 3.68 -16.74
CA ALA A 2 60.96 3.92 -17.84
C ALA A 2 60.66 5.44 -17.90
N ALA A 3 60.42 5.99 -19.10
CA ALA A 3 60.26 7.44 -19.27
C ALA A 3 58.93 7.98 -18.70
N PRO A 4 58.90 9.21 -18.16
CA PRO A 4 57.66 9.80 -17.66
C PRO A 4 56.67 10.05 -18.81
N LYS A 5 55.53 9.37 -18.79
CA LYS A 5 54.51 9.46 -19.86
C LYS A 5 53.97 10.89 -19.99
N LYS A 6 54.44 11.59 -21.03
CA LYS A 6 53.99 12.92 -21.47
C LYS A 6 52.57 12.83 -22.03
N GLY A 7 51.58 12.79 -21.14
CA GLY A 7 50.19 12.47 -21.50
C GLY A 7 49.14 12.94 -20.49
N ARG A 8 49.36 14.08 -19.83
CA ARG A 8 48.31 14.71 -19.01
C ARG A 8 47.27 15.32 -19.97
N SER A 9 46.16 14.60 -20.18
CA SER A 9 45.01 15.08 -20.95
C SER A 9 44.66 16.52 -20.54
N ALA A 10 44.48 17.39 -21.52
CA ALA A 10 44.05 18.76 -21.27
C ALA A 10 42.72 18.70 -20.50
N SER A 11 42.69 19.28 -19.30
CA SER A 11 41.54 19.19 -18.41
C SER A 11 40.30 19.67 -19.13
N ALA A 12 39.34 18.77 -19.38
CA ALA A 12 38.16 19.02 -20.20
C ALA A 12 37.51 20.33 -19.77
N GLN A 13 37.64 21.36 -20.61
CA GLN A 13 37.50 22.75 -20.19
C GLN A 13 36.03 23.05 -19.88
N SER A 14 35.66 22.89 -18.60
CA SER A 14 34.25 22.79 -18.21
C SER A 14 33.48 24.02 -18.69
N LYS A 15 32.45 23.81 -19.52
CA LYS A 15 31.64 24.88 -20.11
C LYS A 15 30.42 25.11 -19.20
N PRO A 16 30.48 26.00 -18.19
CA PRO A 16 29.46 26.07 -17.13
C PRO A 16 28.06 26.39 -17.67
N GLY A 17 27.97 27.15 -18.77
CA GLY A 17 26.70 27.43 -19.44
C GLY A 17 26.02 26.18 -20.00
N ARG A 18 26.75 25.12 -20.38
CA ARG A 18 26.14 23.87 -20.87
C ARG A 18 25.49 23.07 -19.75
N SER A 19 26.15 22.93 -18.59
CA SER A 19 25.57 22.23 -17.44
C SER A 19 24.39 23.01 -16.82
N LEU A 20 24.49 24.35 -16.77
CA LEU A 20 23.37 25.20 -16.34
C LEU A 20 22.18 25.12 -17.32
N ALA A 21 22.43 25.09 -18.63
CA ALA A 21 21.37 24.86 -19.61
C ALA A 21 20.74 23.46 -19.47
N LEU A 22 21.54 22.41 -19.24
CA LEU A 22 21.02 21.05 -19.05
C LEU A 22 20.13 20.93 -17.81
N ILE A 23 20.52 21.47 -16.65
CA ILE A 23 19.66 21.41 -15.46
C ILE A 23 18.43 22.31 -15.60
N LEU A 24 18.53 23.46 -16.29
CA LEU A 24 17.36 24.29 -16.61
C LEU A 24 16.37 23.56 -17.52
N ILE A 25 16.87 22.87 -18.57
CA ILE A 25 16.05 22.02 -19.44
C ILE A 25 15.40 20.87 -18.64
N ALA A 26 16.12 20.26 -17.70
CA ALA A 26 15.56 19.22 -16.83
C ALA A 26 14.45 19.77 -15.91
N ILE A 27 14.67 20.94 -15.28
CA ILE A 27 13.66 21.61 -14.45
C ILE A 27 12.42 21.94 -15.29
N VAL A 28 12.59 22.53 -16.47
CA VAL A 28 11.48 22.89 -17.38
C VAL A 28 10.75 21.65 -17.91
N GLY A 29 11.47 20.58 -18.24
CA GLY A 29 10.87 19.32 -18.69
C GLY A 29 10.05 18.63 -17.59
N LEU A 30 10.56 18.59 -16.36
CA LEU A 30 9.87 18.01 -15.21
C LEU A 30 8.66 18.88 -14.80
N THR A 31 8.77 20.21 -14.75
CA THR A 31 7.62 21.08 -14.44
C THR A 31 6.57 21.03 -15.53
N ALA A 32 6.96 21.01 -16.82
CA ALA A 32 6.02 20.82 -17.92
C ALA A 32 5.31 19.46 -17.82
N GLY A 33 6.02 18.38 -17.45
CA GLY A 33 5.42 17.08 -17.19
C GLY A 33 4.41 17.09 -16.03
N MET A 34 4.71 17.83 -14.95
CA MET A 34 3.84 17.98 -13.78
C MET A 34 2.54 18.74 -14.10
N PHE A 35 2.60 19.77 -14.96
CA PHE A 35 1.41 20.44 -15.46
C PHE A 35 0.66 19.60 -16.50
N ALA A 36 1.36 18.88 -17.38
CA ALA A 36 0.76 18.04 -18.42
C ALA A 36 0.06 16.79 -17.86
N SER A 37 0.49 16.28 -16.70
CA SER A 37 -0.20 15.19 -15.99
C SER A 37 -1.41 15.68 -15.17
N GLY A 38 -1.60 16.99 -15.02
CA GLY A 38 -2.60 17.59 -14.12
C GLY A 38 -2.28 17.47 -12.62
N HIS A 39 -1.22 16.74 -12.23
CA HIS A 39 -0.86 16.48 -10.84
C HIS A 39 0.10 17.56 -10.32
N THR A 40 -0.43 18.76 -10.05
CA THR A 40 0.37 19.92 -9.61
C THR A 40 0.81 19.86 -8.15
N THR A 41 0.29 18.93 -7.36
CA THR A 41 0.56 18.75 -5.92
C THR A 41 0.95 17.30 -5.63
N PRO A 42 1.95 17.03 -4.77
CA PRO A 42 2.24 15.67 -4.29
C PRO A 42 1.00 14.99 -3.69
N ARG A 43 0.76 13.72 -4.07
CA ARG A 43 -0.30 12.90 -3.47
C ARG A 43 -0.05 12.78 -1.97
N LEU A 44 -1.02 13.17 -1.15
CA LEU A 44 -0.88 13.10 0.32
C LEU A 44 -1.16 11.70 0.82
N GLY A 45 -0.33 11.21 1.73
CA GLY A 45 -0.55 9.95 2.44
C GLY A 45 -1.70 10.06 3.44
N ILE A 46 -2.23 8.90 3.83
CA ILE A 46 -3.38 8.77 4.74
C ILE A 46 -3.16 9.44 6.11
N ASP A 47 -1.91 9.57 6.54
CA ASP A 47 -1.52 10.28 7.76
C ASP A 47 -1.74 11.80 7.69
N LEU A 48 -1.83 12.37 6.48
CA LEU A 48 -2.01 13.79 6.23
C LEU A 48 -3.42 14.09 5.72
N ALA A 49 -3.95 13.26 4.83
CA ALA A 49 -5.29 13.39 4.25
C ALA A 49 -6.41 12.83 5.16
N GLY A 50 -6.09 11.90 6.06
CA GLY A 50 -7.05 11.11 6.84
C GLY A 50 -7.66 9.94 6.07
N GLY A 51 -8.06 8.90 6.80
CA GLY A 51 -8.62 7.66 6.25
C GLY A 51 -8.37 6.45 7.14
N THR A 52 -8.64 5.25 6.63
CA THR A 52 -8.37 3.96 7.30
C THR A 52 -7.31 3.17 6.53
N SER A 53 -6.23 2.77 7.21
CA SER A 53 -5.17 1.90 6.70
C SER A 53 -5.32 0.51 7.31
N ILE A 54 -5.39 -0.53 6.47
CA ILE A 54 -5.55 -1.93 6.86
C ILE A 54 -4.30 -2.68 6.42
N THR A 55 -3.69 -3.44 7.33
CA THR A 55 -2.59 -4.36 6.99
C THR A 55 -3.11 -5.79 7.02
N LEU A 56 -3.02 -6.48 5.88
CA LEU A 56 -3.46 -7.85 5.66
C LEU A 56 -2.24 -8.78 5.52
N GLU A 57 -2.13 -9.86 6.29
CA GLU A 57 -1.09 -10.89 6.12
C GLU A 57 -1.62 -12.10 5.34
N ALA A 58 -0.89 -12.53 4.32
CA ALA A 58 -1.22 -13.71 3.51
C ALA A 58 -0.91 -15.03 4.22
N LYS A 59 -1.85 -15.98 4.12
CA LYS A 59 -1.69 -17.37 4.57
C LYS A 59 -1.68 -18.34 3.37
N SER A 60 -1.08 -19.52 3.59
CA SER A 60 -0.92 -20.58 2.60
C SER A 60 -1.85 -21.78 2.86
N ASP A 61 -3.05 -21.51 3.39
CA ASP A 61 -4.11 -22.51 3.63
C ASP A 61 -4.65 -23.12 2.32
N GLN A 62 -4.72 -22.31 1.25
CA GLN A 62 -5.26 -22.72 -0.06
C GLN A 62 -4.30 -23.55 -0.93
N GLY A 63 -3.18 -24.04 -0.38
CA GLY A 63 -2.15 -24.77 -1.14
C GLY A 63 -1.29 -23.91 -2.09
N SER A 64 -1.80 -22.74 -2.50
CA SER A 64 -1.03 -21.68 -3.14
C SER A 64 0.20 -21.28 -2.32
N ALA A 65 1.38 -21.34 -2.92
CA ALA A 65 2.59 -20.79 -2.32
C ALA A 65 2.51 -19.26 -2.24
N ILE A 66 2.94 -18.66 -1.13
CA ILE A 66 3.08 -17.21 -1.01
C ILE A 66 4.30 -16.79 -1.86
N ASN A 67 4.03 -16.27 -3.04
CA ASN A 67 5.02 -15.84 -4.03
C ASN A 67 4.59 -14.49 -4.64
N LYS A 68 5.51 -13.80 -5.33
CA LYS A 68 5.23 -12.45 -5.84
C LYS A 68 4.07 -12.41 -6.85
N ALA A 69 3.93 -13.38 -7.74
CA ALA A 69 2.82 -13.40 -8.70
C ALA A 69 1.45 -13.51 -8.01
N ASN A 70 1.33 -14.38 -7.00
CA ASN A 70 0.10 -14.53 -6.22
C ASN A 70 -0.21 -13.27 -5.38
N MET A 71 0.82 -12.63 -4.81
CA MET A 71 0.67 -11.37 -4.07
C MET A 71 0.28 -10.20 -4.98
N ASP A 72 0.90 -10.08 -6.16
CA ASP A 72 0.57 -9.03 -7.13
C ASP A 72 -0.85 -9.22 -7.71
N THR A 73 -1.26 -10.47 -7.96
CA THR A 73 -2.63 -10.82 -8.36
C THR A 73 -3.64 -10.47 -7.26
N ALA A 74 -3.33 -10.78 -5.99
CA ALA A 74 -4.18 -10.40 -4.87
C ALA A 74 -4.30 -8.87 -4.72
N VAL A 75 -3.19 -8.13 -4.89
CA VAL A 75 -3.21 -6.66 -4.94
C VAL A 75 -4.10 -6.14 -6.07
N GLU A 76 -4.04 -6.75 -7.26
CA GLU A 76 -4.90 -6.33 -8.38
C GLU A 76 -6.38 -6.59 -8.08
N ILE A 77 -6.75 -7.76 -7.57
CA ILE A 77 -8.13 -8.09 -7.17
C ILE A 77 -8.63 -7.13 -6.09
N MET A 78 -7.85 -6.91 -5.03
CA MET A 78 -8.18 -5.98 -3.95
C MET A 78 -8.34 -4.54 -4.46
N ASN A 79 -7.45 -4.08 -5.35
CA ASN A 79 -7.54 -2.77 -5.97
C ASN A 79 -8.84 -2.63 -6.80
N ARG A 80 -9.17 -3.64 -7.63
CA ARG A 80 -10.44 -3.67 -8.38
C ARG A 80 -11.66 -3.61 -7.46
N ARG A 81 -11.69 -4.41 -6.38
CA ARG A 81 -12.78 -4.42 -5.38
C ARG A 81 -12.98 -3.04 -4.72
N VAL A 82 -11.90 -2.42 -4.24
CA VAL A 82 -11.99 -1.12 -3.55
C VAL A 82 -12.42 0.00 -4.50
N ASN A 83 -11.89 0.04 -5.74
CA ASN A 83 -12.40 0.97 -6.76
C ASN A 83 -13.87 0.70 -7.13
N GLY A 84 -14.29 -0.57 -7.18
CA GLY A 84 -15.67 -0.99 -7.45
C GLY A 84 -16.71 -0.58 -6.38
N LEU A 85 -16.24 -0.16 -5.21
CA LEU A 85 -17.05 0.48 -4.15
C LEU A 85 -17.13 2.02 -4.29
N GLY A 86 -16.65 2.57 -5.41
CA GLY A 86 -16.59 4.02 -5.64
C GLY A 86 -15.46 4.73 -4.88
N VAL A 87 -14.54 3.98 -4.25
CA VAL A 87 -13.42 4.54 -3.50
C VAL A 87 -12.33 5.04 -4.46
N SER A 88 -12.52 6.26 -4.95
CA SER A 88 -11.48 6.99 -5.67
C SER A 88 -10.26 7.20 -4.78
N GLU A 89 -9.07 7.14 -5.38
CA GLU A 89 -7.77 7.32 -4.71
C GLU A 89 -7.40 6.31 -3.61
N ALA A 90 -8.01 5.13 -3.58
CA ALA A 90 -7.48 4.02 -2.80
C ALA A 90 -6.02 3.66 -3.20
N GLU A 91 -5.30 3.02 -2.30
CA GLU A 91 -3.95 2.51 -2.56
C GLU A 91 -3.81 1.12 -1.96
N VAL A 92 -3.54 0.13 -2.81
CA VAL A 92 -3.28 -1.26 -2.42
C VAL A 92 -1.86 -1.62 -2.87
N GLN A 93 -0.99 -2.03 -1.94
CA GLN A 93 0.41 -2.34 -2.21
C GLN A 93 0.91 -3.55 -1.41
N THR A 94 1.74 -4.39 -2.04
CA THR A 94 2.48 -5.45 -1.34
C THR A 94 3.46 -4.86 -0.33
N GLN A 95 3.38 -5.28 0.93
CA GLN A 95 4.28 -4.90 2.00
C GLN A 95 5.19 -6.08 2.36
N GLY A 96 6.50 -5.94 2.09
CA GLY A 96 7.46 -7.04 2.25
C GLY A 96 7.13 -8.21 1.32
N SER A 97 7.16 -9.45 1.85
CA SER A 97 6.93 -10.69 1.09
C SER A 97 5.60 -11.39 1.38
N ARG A 98 4.83 -10.92 2.38
CA ARG A 98 3.59 -11.58 2.85
C ARG A 98 2.43 -10.64 3.15
N ASN A 99 2.67 -9.34 3.34
CA ASN A 99 1.61 -8.42 3.71
C ASN A 99 1.08 -7.66 2.48
N ILE A 100 -0.13 -7.13 2.59
CA ILE A 100 -0.70 -6.10 1.72
C ILE A 100 -1.19 -4.96 2.62
N ILE A 101 -0.81 -3.73 2.30
CA ILE A 101 -1.44 -2.54 2.89
C ILE A 101 -2.55 -2.09 1.95
N VAL A 102 -3.72 -1.81 2.53
CA VAL A 102 -4.86 -1.15 1.87
C VAL A 102 -5.11 0.18 2.58
N ASN A 103 -4.88 1.28 1.88
CA ASN A 103 -5.17 2.64 2.35
C ASN A 103 -6.46 3.14 1.69
N ILE A 104 -7.47 3.45 2.50
CA ILE A 104 -8.78 3.96 2.09
C ILE A 104 -8.91 5.42 2.57
N PRO A 105 -9.04 6.41 1.66
CA PRO A 105 -9.16 7.82 2.04
C PRO A 105 -10.45 8.12 2.81
N LYS A 106 -10.46 9.25 3.53
CA LYS A 106 -11.65 9.73 4.26
C LYS A 106 -12.80 10.08 3.30
N GLY A 107 -14.01 9.60 3.62
CA GLY A 107 -15.27 10.01 2.99
C GLY A 107 -16.11 8.85 2.46
N THR A 108 -15.49 7.69 2.27
CA THR A 108 -16.14 6.44 1.87
C THR A 108 -16.46 5.54 3.07
N ASN A 109 -17.38 4.59 2.89
CA ASN A 109 -17.73 3.59 3.91
C ASN A 109 -16.55 2.63 4.18
N SER A 110 -15.63 3.03 5.05
CA SER A 110 -14.42 2.26 5.39
C SER A 110 -14.71 0.89 5.99
N GLU A 111 -15.85 0.72 6.67
CA GLU A 111 -16.31 -0.55 7.23
C GLU A 111 -16.73 -1.53 6.13
N LYS A 112 -17.65 -1.14 5.25
CA LYS A 112 -18.05 -1.94 4.06
C LYS A 112 -16.86 -2.21 3.13
N ALA A 113 -15.94 -1.26 3.00
CA ALA A 113 -14.71 -1.46 2.25
C ALA A 113 -13.85 -2.55 2.90
N ARG A 114 -13.53 -2.42 4.19
CA ARG A 114 -12.75 -3.42 4.96
C ARG A 114 -13.32 -4.84 4.79
N GLU A 115 -14.63 -4.99 4.94
CA GLU A 115 -15.33 -6.27 4.75
C GLU A 115 -15.08 -6.90 3.37
N GLN A 116 -15.04 -6.11 2.29
CA GLN A 116 -14.79 -6.62 0.92
C GLN A 116 -13.30 -6.81 0.56
N VAL A 117 -12.36 -6.13 1.23
CA VAL A 117 -10.91 -6.38 1.04
C VAL A 117 -10.37 -7.50 1.93
N GLY A 118 -10.98 -7.74 3.10
CA GLY A 118 -10.58 -8.81 4.02
C GLY A 118 -11.18 -10.18 3.68
N THR A 119 -12.34 -10.24 3.02
CA THR A 119 -13.00 -11.52 2.64
C THR A 119 -12.29 -12.21 1.48
N THR A 120 -12.13 -13.53 1.54
CA THR A 120 -11.52 -14.29 0.44
C THR A 120 -12.40 -14.33 -0.82
N ALA A 121 -13.71 -14.21 -0.65
CA ALA A 121 -14.72 -14.37 -1.70
C ALA A 121 -14.58 -15.71 -2.43
N LYS A 122 -14.44 -16.81 -1.68
CA LYS A 122 -14.46 -18.19 -2.19
C LYS A 122 -15.86 -18.48 -2.73
N LEU A 123 -16.08 -18.13 -3.98
CA LEU A 123 -17.31 -18.33 -4.73
C LEU A 123 -17.36 -19.77 -5.26
N TYR A 124 -18.40 -20.51 -4.86
CA TYR A 124 -18.71 -21.84 -5.40
C TYR A 124 -20.19 -21.91 -5.76
N PHE A 125 -20.50 -22.58 -6.87
CA PHE A 125 -21.88 -22.92 -7.21
C PHE A 125 -22.12 -24.40 -6.86
N ARG A 126 -23.08 -24.66 -5.97
CA ARG A 126 -23.37 -25.99 -5.40
C ARG A 126 -24.85 -26.36 -5.58
N PRO A 127 -25.19 -27.61 -5.94
CA PRO A 127 -26.57 -28.05 -5.98
C PRO A 127 -27.14 -28.10 -4.55
N VAL A 128 -28.37 -27.61 -4.36
CA VAL A 128 -29.07 -27.74 -3.09
C VAL A 128 -29.64 -29.15 -2.96
N LEU A 129 -29.42 -29.78 -1.81
CA LEU A 129 -29.91 -31.14 -1.51
C LEU A 129 -31.11 -31.11 -0.55
N ALA A 130 -31.09 -30.16 0.40
CA ALA A 130 -32.19 -29.82 1.30
C ALA A 130 -32.08 -28.35 1.74
N GLN A 131 -33.22 -27.75 2.08
CA GLN A 131 -33.35 -26.37 2.55
C GLN A 131 -34.48 -26.31 3.59
N GLU A 132 -34.26 -25.66 4.73
CA GLU A 132 -35.25 -25.48 5.80
C GLU A 132 -35.12 -24.09 6.43
N ALA A 133 -36.25 -23.49 6.81
CA ALA A 133 -36.27 -22.25 7.58
C ALA A 133 -35.79 -22.51 9.02
N THR A 134 -34.83 -21.71 9.48
CA THR A 134 -34.28 -21.81 10.83
C THR A 134 -35.33 -21.44 11.87
N GLY A 135 -35.51 -22.27 12.89
CA GLY A 135 -36.55 -22.10 13.91
C GLY A 135 -37.89 -22.78 13.59
N SER A 136 -38.07 -23.32 12.38
CA SER A 136 -39.17 -24.25 12.12
C SER A 136 -38.89 -25.58 12.81
N ALA A 137 -39.48 -25.80 13.98
CA ALA A 137 -39.42 -27.09 14.65
C ALA A 137 -40.00 -28.20 13.74
N ALA A 138 -39.33 -29.35 13.68
CA ALA A 138 -39.75 -30.45 12.81
C ALA A 138 -41.18 -30.93 13.19
N ALA A 139 -42.09 -30.93 12.23
CA ALA A 139 -43.46 -31.37 12.43
C ALA A 139 -43.50 -32.89 12.64
N SER A 140 -43.73 -33.31 13.89
CA SER A 140 -44.02 -34.70 14.23
C SER A 140 -45.32 -35.14 13.53
N PRO A 141 -45.41 -36.39 13.00
CA PRO A 141 -46.53 -36.79 12.15
C PRO A 141 -47.88 -36.73 12.88
N SER A 142 -48.88 -36.17 12.19
CA SER A 142 -50.20 -35.90 12.75
C SER A 142 -51.01 -37.17 12.99
N ALA A 143 -51.62 -37.29 14.18
CA ALA A 143 -52.71 -38.20 14.44
C ALA A 143 -54.06 -37.52 14.14
N SER A 144 -55.02 -38.29 13.60
CA SER A 144 -56.35 -37.79 13.20
C SER A 144 -57.26 -37.47 14.41
N PRO A 145 -58.31 -36.64 14.26
CA PRO A 145 -58.91 -35.90 15.37
C PRO A 145 -60.07 -36.60 16.11
N SER A 146 -60.38 -36.12 17.32
CA SER A 146 -61.65 -36.31 18.01
C SER A 146 -61.81 -35.31 19.18
N GLY A 147 -63.06 -34.96 19.54
CA GLY A 147 -63.40 -34.27 20.80
C GLY A 147 -63.66 -32.77 20.69
N SER A 148 -64.94 -32.39 20.63
CA SER A 148 -65.40 -30.99 20.72
C SER A 148 -65.71 -30.58 22.17
N SER A 149 -65.46 -29.32 22.54
CA SER A 149 -66.42 -28.51 23.32
C SER A 149 -66.00 -27.02 23.47
N SER A 150 -67.00 -26.18 23.74
CA SER A 150 -66.96 -24.72 23.96
C SER A 150 -66.17 -24.31 25.22
N ALA A 151 -65.87 -23.03 25.51
CA ALA A 151 -66.55 -21.80 25.08
C ALA A 151 -65.67 -20.52 25.09
N SER A 152 -66.24 -19.44 24.51
CA SER A 152 -65.82 -18.04 24.68
C SER A 152 -66.44 -17.45 25.96
N PRO A 153 -65.99 -16.29 26.52
CA PRO A 153 -66.14 -14.99 25.84
C PRO A 153 -64.98 -13.99 25.96
N SER A 154 -65.03 -12.96 25.10
CA SER A 154 -64.35 -11.65 25.23
C SER A 154 -65.30 -10.63 25.94
N PRO A 155 -65.04 -9.31 26.11
CA PRO A 155 -63.98 -8.48 25.50
C PRO A 155 -63.25 -7.43 26.39
N SER A 156 -62.14 -6.95 25.83
CA SER A 156 -61.62 -5.55 25.80
C SER A 156 -62.20 -4.45 26.71
N ALA A 157 -61.30 -3.67 27.32
CA ALA A 157 -61.41 -2.21 27.42
C ALA A 157 -60.01 -1.56 27.42
N SER A 158 -59.87 -0.35 26.83
CA SER A 158 -58.64 0.46 26.85
C SER A 158 -58.87 1.80 27.54
N ALA A 159 -57.84 2.36 28.17
CA ALA A 159 -57.75 3.78 28.51
C ALA A 159 -56.27 4.22 28.54
N SER A 160 -55.99 5.46 28.11
CA SER A 160 -54.65 6.04 28.07
C SER A 160 -54.48 7.13 29.15
N GLY A 161 -53.23 7.42 29.53
CA GLY A 161 -52.85 8.55 30.38
C GLY A 161 -51.45 9.03 30.04
N THR A 162 -51.21 10.35 30.08
CA THR A 162 -50.07 10.99 29.38
C THR A 162 -49.22 11.93 30.26
N GLY A 163 -47.90 11.88 30.07
CA GLY A 163 -46.93 12.95 30.41
C GLY A 163 -46.50 13.05 31.89
N GLU A 164 -45.50 13.86 32.25
CA GLU A 164 -44.35 14.41 31.49
C GLU A 164 -43.32 15.01 32.49
N LYS A 165 -42.00 14.94 32.18
CA LYS A 165 -40.88 15.69 32.83
C LYS A 165 -40.59 15.34 34.32
N ALA A 166 -39.39 15.58 34.90
CA ALA A 166 -38.08 16.00 34.37
C ALA A 166 -36.91 15.73 35.38
N THR A 167 -35.68 16.00 34.92
CA THR A 167 -34.53 16.56 35.68
C THR A 167 -33.68 15.73 36.66
N SER A 168 -32.41 15.54 36.26
CA SER A 168 -31.14 15.86 36.96
C SER A 168 -30.69 15.11 38.24
N SER A 169 -29.47 14.51 38.13
CA SER A 169 -28.31 14.51 39.06
C SER A 169 -28.50 14.81 40.57
N SER A 170 -27.82 14.13 41.51
CA SER A 170 -26.35 13.95 41.52
C SER A 170 -25.81 12.81 42.41
N SER A 171 -24.48 12.59 42.34
CA SER A 171 -23.62 11.79 43.27
C SER A 171 -23.51 12.46 44.68
N PRO A 172 -22.79 11.90 45.70
CA PRO A 172 -21.91 10.72 45.71
C PRO A 172 -21.97 9.78 46.94
N SER A 173 -21.14 8.73 46.93
CA SER A 173 -20.45 8.20 48.13
C SER A 173 -19.07 7.66 47.71
N ALA A 174 -18.11 7.58 48.63
CA ALA A 174 -16.68 7.41 48.31
C ALA A 174 -15.93 6.42 49.22
N SER A 175 -14.83 5.84 48.71
CA SER A 175 -13.74 5.24 49.48
C SER A 175 -12.49 5.00 48.60
N ALA A 176 -11.31 4.91 49.24
CA ALA A 176 -10.00 4.60 48.66
C ALA A 176 -9.21 3.75 49.71
N THR A 177 -7.96 3.28 49.58
CA THR A 177 -6.78 3.57 48.73
C THR A 177 -5.90 2.26 48.78
N SER A 178 -4.85 1.94 48.01
CA SER A 178 -3.91 2.66 47.13
C SER A 178 -3.13 1.71 46.18
N GLN A 179 -2.35 2.28 45.26
CA GLN A 179 -1.07 1.74 44.72
C GLN A 179 -1.08 0.47 43.83
N GLY A 180 0.03 0.29 43.09
CA GLY A 180 0.45 -0.97 42.44
C GLY A 180 0.66 -0.89 40.92
N ARG A 181 1.82 -1.38 40.41
CA ARG A 181 2.13 -1.41 38.96
C ARG A 181 2.95 -2.64 38.55
N ALA A 182 2.33 -3.49 37.71
CA ALA A 182 2.90 -4.32 36.62
C ALA A 182 3.92 -5.45 36.91
N VAL A 183 3.73 -6.57 36.17
CA VAL A 183 4.68 -7.59 35.61
C VAL A 183 5.69 -8.33 36.52
N THR A 184 6.09 -9.58 36.28
CA THR A 184 5.61 -10.75 35.48
C THR A 184 6.25 -12.06 36.04
N ASP A 185 5.89 -13.21 35.47
CA ASP A 185 6.73 -14.43 35.27
C ASP A 185 6.80 -15.57 36.32
N ALA A 186 7.05 -16.76 35.74
CA ALA A 186 7.68 -17.98 36.28
C ALA A 186 6.92 -18.94 37.23
N LEU A 187 6.32 -19.98 36.62
CA LEU A 187 6.21 -21.39 37.08
C LEU A 187 5.67 -22.20 35.88
N LYS A 188 6.38 -23.07 35.13
CA LYS A 188 7.35 -24.16 35.39
C LYS A 188 6.80 -25.41 36.09
N ALA A 189 6.51 -26.44 35.30
CA ALA A 189 6.77 -27.85 35.60
C ALA A 189 6.86 -28.65 34.28
N ASP A 190 7.81 -29.59 34.17
CA ASP A 190 8.08 -30.39 32.96
C ASP A 190 7.41 -31.77 32.98
N SER A 191 7.31 -32.43 31.82
CA SER A 191 7.56 -33.89 31.72
C SER A 191 7.74 -34.38 30.28
N THR A 192 8.82 -35.14 30.07
CA THR A 192 9.20 -35.95 28.88
C THR A 192 10.49 -36.69 29.28
N PRO A 193 10.97 -37.74 28.58
CA PRO A 193 10.41 -38.41 27.41
C PRO A 193 10.31 -39.95 27.51
N SER A 194 9.69 -40.57 26.51
CA SER A 194 10.19 -41.84 25.94
C SER A 194 9.72 -41.97 24.48
N ALA A 195 10.42 -42.76 23.67
CA ALA A 195 10.14 -42.92 22.25
C ALA A 195 10.28 -44.39 21.82
N SER A 196 9.47 -44.81 20.85
CA SER A 196 9.72 -46.00 20.02
C SER A 196 9.06 -45.83 18.65
N ALA A 197 9.56 -46.55 17.65
CA ALA A 197 9.17 -46.39 16.25
C ALA A 197 8.18 -47.48 15.78
N GLY A 198 7.34 -47.15 14.79
CA GLY A 198 6.37 -48.07 14.18
C GLY A 198 6.10 -47.72 12.72
N ALA A 199 6.36 -48.68 11.83
CA ALA A 199 6.41 -48.51 10.37
C ALA A 199 5.19 -47.86 9.71
N LYS A 200 5.45 -46.98 8.71
CA LYS A 200 4.44 -46.48 7.76
C LYS A 200 4.37 -47.42 6.55
N ALA A 201 3.35 -48.28 6.50
CA ALA A 201 3.02 -49.05 5.30
C ALA A 201 2.17 -48.21 4.32
N SER A 202 2.32 -48.46 3.02
CA SER A 202 1.52 -47.83 1.97
C SER A 202 0.72 -48.90 1.23
N SER A 203 -0.55 -48.64 0.98
CA SER A 203 -1.37 -49.36 0.01
C SER A 203 -2.20 -48.38 -0.80
N SER A 204 -2.16 -48.54 -2.12
CA SER A 204 -2.97 -47.80 -3.08
C SER A 204 -4.10 -48.72 -3.54
N ALA A 205 -5.34 -48.23 -3.53
CA ALA A 205 -6.47 -48.90 -4.15
C ALA A 205 -7.46 -47.87 -4.73
N SER A 206 -7.35 -47.64 -6.04
CA SER A 206 -8.53 -47.31 -6.85
C SER A 206 -9.21 -48.63 -7.25
N PRO A 207 -10.54 -48.64 -7.38
CA PRO A 207 -11.06 -48.83 -8.73
C PRO A 207 -12.21 -47.86 -9.07
N SER A 208 -12.54 -47.81 -10.36
CA SER A 208 -13.73 -47.12 -10.90
C SER A 208 -14.61 -48.14 -11.61
N ALA A 209 -15.92 -48.16 -11.30
CA ALA A 209 -16.97 -48.82 -12.08
C ALA A 209 -18.35 -48.27 -11.71
N SER A 210 -19.32 -48.36 -12.62
CA SER A 210 -20.59 -47.63 -12.57
C SER A 210 -21.77 -48.35 -11.91
N ALA A 211 -22.73 -47.52 -11.49
CA ALA A 211 -24.19 -47.67 -11.67
C ALA A 211 -25.07 -48.42 -10.64
N SER A 212 -26.10 -47.66 -10.22
CA SER A 212 -27.49 -48.05 -9.92
C SER A 212 -27.89 -48.48 -8.50
N SER A 213 -28.97 -47.83 -8.03
CA SER A 213 -30.02 -48.32 -7.11
C SER A 213 -29.60 -48.94 -5.77
N GLY A 214 -29.76 -48.17 -4.69
CA GLY A 214 -29.72 -48.67 -3.31
C GLY A 214 -28.57 -48.10 -2.47
N ALA A 215 -28.54 -46.77 -2.28
CA ALA A 215 -27.53 -46.13 -1.43
C ALA A 215 -27.75 -46.48 0.05
N ALA A 216 -26.86 -47.27 0.62
CA ALA A 216 -26.71 -47.37 2.07
C ALA A 216 -26.09 -46.05 2.59
N VAL A 217 -26.76 -45.41 3.54
CA VAL A 217 -26.30 -44.15 4.15
C VAL A 217 -24.93 -44.38 4.79
N THR A 218 -23.92 -43.61 4.39
CA THR A 218 -22.57 -43.73 4.95
C THR A 218 -22.48 -43.07 6.33
N ALA A 219 -21.42 -43.39 7.09
CA ALA A 219 -21.19 -42.75 8.39
C ALA A 219 -21.01 -41.23 8.26
N ASP A 220 -20.43 -40.76 7.15
CA ASP A 220 -20.22 -39.35 6.85
C ASP A 220 -21.54 -38.66 6.48
N ASP A 221 -22.42 -39.30 5.71
CA ASP A 221 -23.78 -38.80 5.44
C ASP A 221 -24.57 -38.63 6.74
N ALA A 222 -24.52 -39.60 7.65
CA ALA A 222 -25.21 -39.54 8.93
C ALA A 222 -24.67 -38.41 9.83
N ALA A 223 -23.34 -38.19 9.83
CA ALA A 223 -22.71 -37.09 10.54
C ALA A 223 -23.05 -35.71 9.93
N LEU A 224 -23.18 -35.63 8.60
CA LEU A 224 -23.60 -34.44 7.87
C LEU A 224 -25.09 -34.11 8.15
N GLN A 225 -25.95 -35.12 8.13
CA GLN A 225 -27.37 -35.01 8.47
C GLN A 225 -27.56 -34.53 9.92
N ALA A 226 -26.74 -35.01 10.85
CA ALA A 226 -26.74 -34.55 12.24
C ALA A 226 -26.27 -33.09 12.38
N LYS A 227 -25.23 -32.67 11.64
CA LYS A 227 -24.82 -31.25 11.57
C LYS A 227 -25.94 -30.37 11.02
N TYR A 228 -26.63 -30.80 9.96
CA TYR A 228 -27.75 -30.07 9.36
C TYR A 228 -28.98 -30.02 10.27
N ALA A 229 -29.26 -31.07 11.05
CA ALA A 229 -30.32 -31.06 12.05
C ALA A 229 -30.02 -30.08 13.20
N ALA A 230 -28.76 -29.96 13.61
CA ALA A 230 -28.31 -29.08 14.69
C ALA A 230 -27.93 -27.64 14.25
N LEU A 231 -27.92 -27.35 12.95
CA LEU A 231 -27.52 -26.05 12.42
C LEU A 231 -28.59 -24.98 12.70
N ASP A 232 -28.21 -23.93 13.43
CA ASP A 232 -29.05 -22.78 13.76
C ASP A 232 -28.42 -21.49 13.21
N CYS A 233 -28.88 -21.09 12.02
CA CYS A 233 -28.40 -19.90 11.33
C CYS A 233 -28.88 -18.57 11.93
N SER A 234 -29.77 -18.56 12.94
CA SER A 234 -30.13 -17.33 13.65
C SER A 234 -28.94 -16.76 14.44
N LYS A 235 -28.03 -17.65 14.89
CA LYS A 235 -26.85 -17.30 15.67
C LYS A 235 -25.68 -16.88 14.77
N GLU A 236 -25.26 -15.63 14.88
CA GLU A 236 -24.17 -15.06 14.08
C GLU A 236 -22.82 -15.77 14.26
N SER A 237 -22.51 -16.20 15.49
CA SER A 237 -21.32 -16.99 15.82
C SER A 237 -21.32 -18.41 15.23
N VAL A 238 -22.47 -18.89 14.75
CA VAL A 238 -22.61 -20.14 13.98
C VAL A 238 -22.42 -19.84 12.49
N ARG A 239 -23.10 -18.83 11.94
CA ARG A 239 -22.95 -18.40 10.53
C ARG A 239 -21.49 -18.19 10.16
N ALA A 240 -20.77 -17.40 10.95
CA ALA A 240 -19.36 -17.07 10.73
C ALA A 240 -18.40 -18.28 10.70
N LYS A 241 -18.82 -19.45 11.20
CA LYS A 241 -18.01 -20.68 11.26
C LYS A 241 -18.51 -21.81 10.37
N THR A 242 -19.71 -21.70 9.82
CA THR A 242 -20.36 -22.79 9.06
C THR A 242 -19.59 -23.12 7.77
N GLY A 243 -18.86 -22.14 7.21
CA GLY A 243 -18.02 -22.29 6.02
C GLY A 243 -16.54 -22.64 6.25
N GLU A 244 -16.05 -22.66 7.49
CA GLU A 244 -14.61 -22.76 7.74
C GLU A 244 -14.04 -24.15 7.37
N GLY A 245 -12.99 -24.18 6.55
CA GLY A 245 -12.24 -25.40 6.20
C GLY A 245 -12.89 -26.33 5.18
N VAL A 246 -14.07 -25.99 4.66
CA VAL A 246 -14.79 -26.79 3.64
C VAL A 246 -14.05 -26.80 2.30
N LYS A 247 -13.82 -27.99 1.72
CA LYS A 247 -13.22 -28.12 0.38
C LYS A 247 -14.27 -28.10 -0.74
N PRO A 248 -13.88 -27.83 -2.01
CA PRO A 248 -14.80 -27.90 -3.14
C PRO A 248 -15.50 -29.26 -3.29
N GLU A 249 -14.79 -30.36 -3.04
CA GLU A 249 -15.26 -31.72 -3.30
C GLU A 249 -16.20 -32.27 -2.21
N ASP A 250 -16.11 -31.74 -0.99
CA ASP A 250 -16.86 -32.23 0.17
C ASP A 250 -18.31 -31.72 0.13
N THR A 251 -19.29 -32.56 0.48
CA THR A 251 -20.66 -32.14 0.82
C THR A 251 -20.65 -31.29 2.10
N THR A 252 -21.46 -30.24 2.17
CA THR A 252 -21.42 -29.30 3.31
C THR A 252 -22.81 -28.84 3.75
N VAL A 253 -22.86 -28.25 4.95
CA VAL A 253 -23.99 -27.41 5.38
C VAL A 253 -23.62 -25.94 5.21
N ALA A 254 -24.62 -25.07 5.06
CA ALA A 254 -24.43 -23.62 4.93
C ALA A 254 -25.63 -22.84 5.49
N CYS A 255 -25.42 -21.56 5.78
CA CYS A 255 -26.46 -20.61 6.15
C CYS A 255 -26.69 -19.60 5.03
N GLY A 256 -27.92 -19.16 4.82
CA GLY A 256 -28.28 -18.08 3.90
C GLY A 256 -29.53 -17.34 4.35
N GLU A 257 -29.75 -16.13 3.83
CA GLU A 257 -30.87 -15.27 4.20
C GLU A 257 -31.72 -14.98 2.95
N ILE A 258 -33.04 -15.17 3.05
CA ILE A 258 -34.02 -14.81 2.01
C ILE A 258 -35.12 -14.02 2.71
N ASP A 259 -35.44 -12.82 2.22
CA ASP A 259 -36.49 -11.94 2.77
C ASP A 259 -36.41 -11.72 4.30
N LYS A 260 -35.18 -11.63 4.83
CA LYS A 260 -34.85 -11.49 6.27
C LYS A 260 -35.19 -12.72 7.14
N VAL A 261 -35.40 -13.87 6.51
CA VAL A 261 -35.55 -15.18 7.15
C VAL A 261 -34.27 -15.99 6.91
N TRP A 262 -33.72 -16.56 7.98
CA TRP A 262 -32.52 -17.39 7.92
C TRP A 262 -32.87 -18.83 7.56
N TYR A 263 -32.29 -19.34 6.48
CA TYR A 263 -32.40 -20.72 6.03
C TYR A 263 -31.09 -21.47 6.27
N LYS A 264 -31.21 -22.73 6.67
CA LYS A 264 -30.12 -23.70 6.65
C LYS A 264 -30.20 -24.51 5.35
N TYR A 265 -29.04 -24.81 4.79
CA TYR A 265 -28.90 -25.53 3.52
C TYR A 265 -28.04 -26.76 3.72
N LEU A 266 -28.41 -27.85 3.06
CA LEU A 266 -27.56 -29.00 2.78
C LEU A 266 -27.14 -28.91 1.32
N LEU A 267 -25.83 -28.89 1.06
CA LEU A 267 -25.26 -28.59 -0.26
C LEU A 267 -24.36 -29.72 -0.75
N GLY A 268 -24.50 -30.05 -2.03
CA GLY A 268 -23.59 -30.96 -2.72
C GLY A 268 -22.20 -30.36 -2.95
N PRO A 269 -21.28 -31.13 -3.56
CA PRO A 269 -19.96 -30.65 -4.00
C PRO A 269 -20.07 -29.44 -4.96
N ALA A 270 -19.01 -28.65 -5.05
CA ALA A 270 -18.92 -27.53 -5.99
C ALA A 270 -18.93 -28.03 -7.44
N ALA A 271 -19.98 -27.66 -8.18
CA ALA A 271 -20.15 -28.06 -9.59
C ALA A 271 -19.48 -27.07 -10.55
N VAL A 272 -19.41 -25.78 -10.17
CA VAL A 272 -18.69 -24.72 -10.87
C VAL A 272 -17.93 -23.88 -9.84
N ASP A 273 -16.70 -23.52 -10.16
CA ASP A 273 -15.83 -22.67 -9.33
C ASP A 273 -15.96 -21.20 -9.76
N GLY A 274 -15.85 -20.25 -8.82
CA GLY A 274 -15.89 -18.83 -9.12
C GLY A 274 -14.77 -18.34 -10.05
N THR A 275 -13.66 -19.07 -10.14
CA THR A 275 -12.59 -18.85 -11.13
C THR A 275 -13.01 -19.18 -12.58
N GLU A 276 -14.21 -19.73 -12.78
CA GLU A 276 -14.77 -20.01 -14.11
C GLU A 276 -15.78 -18.95 -14.61
N VAL A 277 -16.03 -17.91 -13.81
CA VAL A 277 -16.76 -16.69 -14.20
C VAL A 277 -15.78 -15.70 -14.82
N ASP A 278 -16.00 -15.33 -16.08
CA ASP A 278 -15.19 -14.30 -16.78
C ASP A 278 -15.65 -12.88 -16.43
N LYS A 279 -16.94 -12.69 -16.13
CA LYS A 279 -17.53 -11.37 -15.82
C LYS A 279 -18.87 -11.48 -15.08
N ALA A 280 -19.20 -10.52 -14.22
CA ALA A 280 -20.55 -10.32 -13.72
C ALA A 280 -20.94 -8.83 -13.70
N GLN A 281 -22.21 -8.52 -13.98
CA GLN A 281 -22.72 -7.16 -14.14
C GLN A 281 -24.16 -7.04 -13.64
N ALA A 282 -24.42 -6.01 -12.83
CA ALA A 282 -25.79 -5.57 -12.52
C ALA A 282 -26.37 -4.83 -13.73
N VAL A 283 -27.53 -5.28 -14.20
CA VAL A 283 -28.23 -4.72 -15.35
C VAL A 283 -29.69 -4.48 -14.94
N TYR A 284 -30.28 -3.37 -15.38
CA TYR A 284 -31.71 -3.13 -15.23
C TYR A 284 -32.45 -3.65 -16.46
N ASP A 285 -33.49 -4.46 -16.30
CA ASP A 285 -34.29 -4.92 -17.44
C ASP A 285 -35.17 -3.79 -17.98
N THR A 286 -34.76 -3.23 -19.11
CA THR A 286 -35.47 -2.16 -19.83
C THR A 286 -36.50 -2.69 -20.84
N GLN A 287 -36.58 -3.99 -21.08
CA GLN A 287 -37.53 -4.61 -22.01
C GLN A 287 -38.77 -5.16 -21.30
N THR A 288 -38.60 -5.80 -20.14
CA THR A 288 -39.71 -6.36 -19.34
C THR A 288 -40.10 -5.49 -18.15
N ALA A 289 -39.26 -4.52 -17.78
CA ALA A 289 -39.36 -3.75 -16.53
C ALA A 289 -39.32 -4.61 -15.24
N ALA A 290 -38.79 -5.84 -15.31
CA ALA A 290 -38.69 -6.76 -14.17
C ALA A 290 -37.75 -6.31 -13.03
N GLY A 291 -37.01 -5.22 -13.21
CA GLY A 291 -36.16 -4.61 -12.17
C GLY A 291 -34.67 -4.83 -12.40
N TRP A 292 -33.90 -4.84 -11.31
CA TRP A 292 -32.46 -5.12 -11.35
C TRP A 292 -32.20 -6.63 -11.34
N GLN A 293 -31.21 -7.05 -12.13
CA GLN A 293 -30.80 -8.44 -12.29
C GLN A 293 -29.29 -8.52 -12.46
N VAL A 294 -28.68 -9.63 -12.02
CA VAL A 294 -27.24 -9.86 -12.18
C VAL A 294 -27.01 -10.81 -13.34
N THR A 295 -26.38 -10.30 -14.40
CA THR A 295 -25.90 -11.09 -15.54
C THR A 295 -24.47 -11.56 -15.29
N MET A 296 -24.14 -12.78 -15.72
CA MET A 296 -22.80 -13.36 -15.57
C MET A 296 -22.39 -14.17 -16.81
N ASP A 297 -21.15 -13.96 -17.23
CA ASP A 297 -20.51 -14.62 -18.36
C ASP A 297 -19.52 -15.68 -17.84
N PHE A 298 -19.62 -16.93 -18.31
CA PHE A 298 -18.71 -18.02 -17.94
C PHE A 298 -17.68 -18.30 -19.04
N ASN A 299 -16.48 -18.70 -18.60
CA ASN A 299 -15.44 -19.14 -19.53
C ASN A 299 -15.78 -20.49 -20.19
N LYS A 300 -14.98 -20.90 -21.19
CA LYS A 300 -15.24 -22.12 -22.00
C LYS A 300 -15.24 -23.45 -21.21
N SER A 301 -14.72 -23.47 -19.98
CA SER A 301 -14.85 -24.58 -19.03
C SER A 301 -16.12 -24.44 -18.19
N GLY A 302 -16.28 -23.27 -17.54
CA GLY A 302 -17.45 -22.93 -16.72
C GLY A 302 -18.76 -23.15 -17.45
N ALA A 303 -18.89 -22.63 -18.66
CA ALA A 303 -20.08 -22.77 -19.51
C ALA A 303 -20.49 -24.24 -19.73
N LYS A 304 -19.53 -25.17 -19.85
CA LYS A 304 -19.83 -26.61 -20.04
C LYS A 304 -20.26 -27.29 -18.75
N LYS A 305 -19.59 -26.99 -17.64
CA LYS A 305 -19.97 -27.49 -16.31
C LYS A 305 -21.34 -26.95 -15.90
N PHE A 306 -21.56 -25.65 -16.07
CA PHE A 306 -22.82 -24.95 -15.81
C PHE A 306 -23.97 -25.51 -16.64
N ALA A 307 -23.77 -25.74 -17.94
CA ALA A 307 -24.76 -26.41 -18.80
C ALA A 307 -25.09 -27.84 -18.31
N THR A 308 -24.08 -28.58 -17.86
CA THR A 308 -24.24 -29.95 -17.36
C THR A 308 -25.04 -29.98 -16.06
N ILE A 309 -24.67 -29.19 -15.06
CA ILE A 309 -25.35 -29.17 -13.76
C ILE A 309 -26.75 -28.55 -13.86
N THR A 310 -26.95 -27.49 -14.66
CA THR A 310 -28.30 -26.95 -14.89
C THR A 310 -29.20 -27.95 -15.63
N GLY A 311 -28.64 -28.72 -16.58
CA GLY A 311 -29.37 -29.79 -17.25
C GLY A 311 -29.72 -30.99 -16.35
N GLN A 312 -29.02 -31.18 -15.23
CA GLN A 312 -29.37 -32.15 -14.20
C GLN A 312 -30.42 -31.57 -13.23
N LEU A 313 -30.19 -30.36 -12.70
CA LEU A 313 -31.09 -29.71 -11.75
C LEU A 313 -32.49 -29.45 -12.33
N ALA A 314 -32.59 -29.11 -13.62
CA ALA A 314 -33.88 -28.91 -14.29
C ALA A 314 -34.76 -30.17 -14.40
N GLN A 315 -34.25 -31.36 -14.05
CA GLN A 315 -35.02 -32.62 -14.01
C GLN A 315 -35.55 -32.95 -12.61
N ASN A 316 -35.12 -32.22 -11.58
CA ASN A 316 -35.47 -32.46 -10.18
C ASN A 316 -36.67 -31.61 -9.72
N THR A 317 -37.22 -31.95 -8.57
CA THR A 317 -38.22 -31.13 -7.85
C THR A 317 -37.56 -30.29 -6.76
N GLN A 318 -38.15 -29.13 -6.43
CA GLN A 318 -37.65 -28.23 -5.37
C GLN A 318 -37.56 -28.95 -4.00
N PRO A 319 -36.50 -28.72 -3.19
CA PRO A 319 -35.36 -27.80 -3.40
C PRO A 319 -34.23 -28.37 -4.27
N GLN A 320 -34.33 -29.61 -4.77
CA GLN A 320 -33.25 -30.29 -5.51
C GLN A 320 -33.07 -29.79 -6.95
N ASN A 321 -33.84 -28.79 -7.39
CA ASN A 321 -33.60 -28.03 -8.61
C ASN A 321 -33.01 -26.62 -8.35
N GLU A 322 -32.74 -26.25 -7.09
CA GLU A 322 -32.07 -24.99 -6.74
C GLU A 322 -30.55 -25.10 -6.84
N PHE A 323 -29.91 -24.00 -7.24
CA PHE A 323 -28.46 -23.89 -7.36
C PHE A 323 -27.92 -22.82 -6.40
N GLY A 324 -27.36 -23.27 -5.28
CA GLY A 324 -26.82 -22.42 -4.24
C GLY A 324 -25.55 -21.71 -4.68
N ILE A 325 -25.60 -20.38 -4.74
CA ILE A 325 -24.46 -19.49 -4.95
C ILE A 325 -23.85 -19.21 -3.59
N VAL A 326 -22.69 -19.83 -3.33
CA VAL A 326 -22.03 -19.83 -2.02
C VAL A 326 -20.82 -18.91 -2.04
N LEU A 327 -20.70 -18.01 -1.07
CA LEU A 327 -19.58 -17.10 -0.90
C LEU A 327 -18.98 -17.28 0.50
N ASP A 328 -17.69 -17.67 0.57
CA ASP A 328 -16.98 -17.99 1.81
C ASP A 328 -17.76 -18.95 2.75
N GLY A 329 -18.60 -19.82 2.16
CA GLY A 329 -19.41 -20.83 2.84
C GLY A 329 -20.81 -20.40 3.30
N ASN A 330 -21.24 -19.17 3.02
CA ASN A 330 -22.64 -18.75 3.20
C ASN A 330 -23.38 -18.72 1.85
N VAL A 331 -24.66 -19.11 1.81
CA VAL A 331 -25.50 -19.03 0.61
C VAL A 331 -25.99 -17.59 0.45
N VAL A 332 -25.60 -16.95 -0.65
CA VAL A 332 -26.00 -15.57 -0.98
C VAL A 332 -27.27 -15.56 -1.84
N SER A 333 -27.53 -16.62 -2.59
CA SER A 333 -28.76 -16.82 -3.37
C SER A 333 -28.92 -18.30 -3.75
N SER A 334 -30.16 -18.80 -3.88
CA SER A 334 -30.46 -20.14 -4.40
C SER A 334 -31.52 -20.11 -5.52
N PRO A 335 -31.22 -19.54 -6.70
CA PRO A 335 -32.14 -19.56 -7.84
C PRO A 335 -32.52 -21.00 -8.24
N TYR A 336 -33.80 -21.20 -8.56
CA TYR A 336 -34.29 -22.44 -9.14
C TYR A 336 -33.90 -22.55 -10.62
N VAL A 337 -33.57 -23.75 -11.06
CA VAL A 337 -33.21 -24.03 -12.46
C VAL A 337 -34.38 -24.69 -13.19
N SER A 338 -34.90 -24.00 -14.21
CA SER A 338 -36.03 -24.48 -15.02
C SER A 338 -35.63 -25.17 -16.34
N SER A 339 -34.39 -24.97 -16.80
CA SER A 339 -33.86 -25.52 -18.06
C SER A 339 -32.33 -25.54 -18.09
N SER A 340 -31.73 -26.30 -19.02
CA SER A 340 -30.27 -26.34 -19.20
C SER A 340 -29.75 -25.07 -19.86
N ILE A 341 -28.82 -24.38 -19.19
CA ILE A 341 -28.26 -23.11 -19.65
C ILE A 341 -26.98 -23.39 -20.43
N THR A 342 -27.13 -23.60 -21.75
CA THR A 342 -26.04 -23.98 -22.67
C THR A 342 -25.28 -22.80 -23.28
N GLY A 343 -25.83 -21.59 -23.19
CA GLY A 343 -25.28 -20.39 -23.85
C GLY A 343 -24.02 -19.79 -23.22
N GLY A 344 -23.57 -20.29 -22.07
CA GLY A 344 -22.41 -19.75 -21.35
C GLY A 344 -22.65 -18.42 -20.63
N GLN A 345 -23.86 -17.87 -20.72
CA GLN A 345 -24.32 -16.72 -19.95
C GLN A 345 -25.45 -17.17 -19.01
N ALA A 346 -25.48 -16.64 -17.79
CA ALA A 346 -26.58 -16.84 -16.85
C ALA A 346 -27.08 -15.50 -16.27
N GLN A 347 -28.29 -15.52 -15.74
CA GLN A 347 -29.01 -14.34 -15.26
C GLN A 347 -29.67 -14.68 -13.93
N ILE A 348 -29.37 -13.90 -12.90
CA ILE A 348 -29.98 -13.99 -11.57
C ILE A 348 -31.04 -12.90 -11.49
N SER A 349 -32.29 -13.31 -11.65
CA SER A 349 -33.49 -12.47 -11.52
C SER A 349 -34.06 -12.54 -10.09
N GLY A 350 -34.47 -11.41 -9.54
CA GLY A 350 -35.09 -11.32 -8.22
C GLY A 350 -35.50 -9.88 -7.90
N SER A 351 -36.11 -9.65 -6.75
CA SER A 351 -36.53 -8.31 -6.28
C SER A 351 -35.36 -7.49 -5.71
N PHE A 352 -34.26 -7.40 -6.44
CA PHE A 352 -33.05 -6.70 -6.01
C PHE A 352 -33.19 -5.18 -6.09
N THR A 353 -32.66 -4.47 -5.09
CA THR A 353 -32.29 -3.05 -5.22
C THR A 353 -31.08 -2.87 -6.15
N GLN A 354 -30.81 -1.63 -6.55
CA GLN A 354 -29.61 -1.31 -7.32
C GLN A 354 -28.33 -1.68 -6.54
N GLU A 355 -28.30 -1.36 -5.25
CA GLU A 355 -27.17 -1.55 -4.36
C GLU A 355 -26.88 -3.04 -4.10
N GLU A 356 -27.93 -3.86 -3.94
CA GLU A 356 -27.79 -5.31 -3.79
C GLU A 356 -27.31 -5.96 -5.09
N ALA A 357 -27.90 -5.60 -6.24
CA ALA A 357 -27.49 -6.11 -7.53
C ALA A 357 -26.03 -5.71 -7.86
N GLN A 358 -25.64 -4.45 -7.62
CA GLN A 358 -24.27 -3.99 -7.80
C GLN A 358 -23.30 -4.63 -6.80
N GLY A 359 -23.69 -4.82 -5.54
CA GLY A 359 -22.90 -5.52 -4.53
C GLY A 359 -22.62 -6.98 -4.91
N LEU A 360 -23.67 -7.71 -5.30
CA LEU A 360 -23.58 -9.10 -5.76
C LEU A 360 -22.75 -9.22 -7.05
N ALA A 361 -23.01 -8.37 -8.05
CA ALA A 361 -22.23 -8.35 -9.29
C ALA A 361 -20.74 -8.04 -9.05
N ASN A 362 -20.42 -7.10 -8.14
CA ASN A 362 -19.06 -6.82 -7.71
C ASN A 362 -18.40 -8.07 -7.11
N MET A 363 -19.02 -8.72 -6.12
CA MET A 363 -18.49 -9.92 -5.48
C MET A 363 -18.23 -11.05 -6.49
N LEU A 364 -19.13 -11.23 -7.45
CA LEU A 364 -19.04 -12.25 -8.49
C LEU A 364 -17.98 -11.92 -9.57
N SER A 365 -17.77 -10.65 -9.92
CA SER A 365 -16.91 -10.26 -11.05
C SER A 365 -15.43 -10.06 -10.72
N TYR A 366 -15.03 -9.98 -9.44
CA TYR A 366 -13.63 -9.79 -9.06
C TYR A 366 -12.89 -11.09 -8.72
N GLY A 367 -13.61 -12.22 -8.62
CA GLY A 367 -13.04 -13.53 -8.35
C GLY A 367 -12.54 -13.75 -6.91
N ALA A 368 -12.25 -15.01 -6.60
CA ALA A 368 -11.67 -15.41 -5.32
C ALA A 368 -10.20 -14.98 -5.22
N LEU A 369 -9.75 -14.61 -4.01
CA LEU A 369 -8.32 -14.33 -3.77
C LEU A 369 -7.48 -15.62 -3.87
N PRO A 370 -6.27 -15.57 -4.47
CA PRO A 370 -5.40 -16.74 -4.65
C PRO A 370 -4.70 -17.20 -3.37
N LEU A 371 -4.81 -16.42 -2.30
CA LEU A 371 -4.29 -16.62 -0.96
C LEU A 371 -5.34 -16.08 0.03
N SER A 372 -5.46 -16.66 1.22
CA SER A 372 -6.28 -16.07 2.27
C SER A 372 -5.50 -15.01 3.04
N PHE A 373 -6.21 -14.06 3.64
CA PHE A 373 -5.63 -12.92 4.34
C PHE A 373 -6.23 -12.77 5.73
N GLN A 374 -5.46 -12.22 6.67
CA GLN A 374 -5.95 -11.82 7.99
C GLN A 374 -5.52 -10.39 8.34
N GLU A 375 -6.42 -9.63 8.95
CA GLU A 375 -6.14 -8.29 9.46
C GLU A 375 -5.11 -8.35 10.60
N GLN A 376 -3.87 -7.92 10.34
CA GLN A 376 -2.84 -7.74 11.37
C GLN A 376 -3.05 -6.45 12.16
N SER A 377 -3.45 -5.37 11.47
CA SER A 377 -3.73 -4.08 12.12
C SER A 377 -4.63 -3.20 11.26
N VAL A 378 -5.44 -2.38 11.93
CA VAL A 378 -6.27 -1.33 11.32
C VAL A 378 -5.96 -0.02 12.03
N THR A 379 -5.54 0.99 11.27
CA THR A 379 -5.22 2.34 11.78
C THR A 379 -6.08 3.37 11.08
N THR A 380 -7.02 3.98 11.79
CA THR A 380 -7.83 5.09 11.27
C THR A 380 -7.27 6.42 11.78
N VAL A 381 -6.96 7.34 10.87
CA VAL A 381 -6.44 8.69 11.15
C VAL A 381 -7.46 9.73 10.73
N THR A 382 -7.78 10.69 11.59
CA THR A 382 -8.69 11.78 11.25
C THR A 382 -7.94 12.89 10.49
N ALA A 383 -8.57 13.42 9.43
CA ALA A 383 -7.96 14.44 8.57
C ALA A 383 -7.53 15.72 9.32
N ALA A 384 -8.22 16.07 10.42
CA ALA A 384 -7.84 17.19 11.27
C ALA A 384 -6.46 16.97 11.91
N LEU A 385 -6.25 15.79 12.51
CA LEU A 385 -4.99 15.45 13.16
C LEU A 385 -3.83 15.41 12.15
N GLY A 386 -4.09 14.94 10.93
CA GLY A 386 -3.11 14.93 9.84
C GLY A 386 -2.74 16.33 9.32
N GLY A 387 -3.74 17.20 9.14
CA GLY A 387 -3.53 18.59 8.75
C GLY A 387 -2.75 19.40 9.79
N ASP A 388 -3.11 19.27 11.08
CA ASP A 388 -2.42 19.95 12.18
C ASP A 388 -0.96 19.51 12.29
N GLN A 389 -0.69 18.20 12.17
CA GLN A 389 0.67 17.68 12.18
C GLN A 389 1.48 18.09 10.93
N LEU A 390 0.84 18.18 9.75
CA LEU A 390 1.49 18.73 8.55
C LEU A 390 1.87 20.19 8.73
N HIS A 391 0.97 21.02 9.26
CA HIS A 391 1.24 22.43 9.52
C HIS A 391 2.35 22.61 10.56
N ALA A 392 2.36 21.83 11.64
CA ALA A 392 3.43 21.84 12.63
C ALA A 392 4.78 21.40 12.03
N GLY A 393 4.81 20.35 11.21
CA GLY A 393 6.01 19.87 10.52
C GLY A 393 6.57 20.89 9.52
N LEU A 394 5.71 21.50 8.70
CA LEU A 394 6.10 22.55 7.76
C LEU A 394 6.60 23.82 8.48
N LEU A 395 5.98 24.21 9.60
CA LEU A 395 6.43 25.33 10.42
C LEU A 395 7.83 25.05 11.02
N ALA A 396 8.05 23.86 11.58
CA ALA A 396 9.36 23.44 12.09
C ALA A 396 10.43 23.41 10.97
N GLY A 397 10.08 22.90 9.79
CA GLY A 397 10.94 22.92 8.61
C GLY A 397 11.26 24.33 8.12
N ALA A 398 10.29 25.24 8.12
CA ALA A 398 10.48 26.64 7.75
C ALA A 398 11.39 27.40 8.73
N ILE A 399 11.23 27.16 10.05
CA ILE A 399 12.11 27.71 11.09
C ILE A 399 13.53 27.16 10.93
N GLY A 400 13.68 25.85 10.72
CA GLY A 400 14.98 25.22 10.47
C GLY A 400 15.69 25.78 9.24
N LEU A 401 14.97 25.91 8.12
CA LEU A 401 15.48 26.54 6.89
C LEU A 401 15.86 28.00 7.14
N LEU A 402 15.03 28.78 7.84
CA LEU A 402 15.34 30.18 8.17
C LEU A 402 16.60 30.33 9.03
N LEU A 403 16.84 29.43 9.99
CA LEU A 403 18.09 29.40 10.77
C LEU A 403 19.31 29.05 9.90
N VAL A 404 19.19 28.08 8.98
CA VAL A 404 20.24 27.77 7.98
C VAL A 404 20.52 28.97 7.08
N VAL A 405 19.49 29.65 6.59
CA VAL A 405 19.61 30.88 5.78
C VAL A 405 20.35 31.98 6.54
N ILE A 406 19.99 32.24 7.80
CA ILE A 406 20.66 33.23 8.66
C ILE A 406 22.13 32.88 8.86
N TYR A 407 22.44 31.62 9.19
CA TYR A 407 23.81 31.14 9.35
C TYR A 407 24.64 31.33 8.06
N LEU A 408 24.09 30.92 6.91
CA LEU A 408 24.76 31.06 5.61
C LEU A 408 25.02 32.54 5.28
N VAL A 409 24.05 33.42 5.45
CA VAL A 409 24.19 34.86 5.18
C VAL A 409 25.21 35.51 6.13
N ALA A 410 25.20 35.17 7.42
CA ALA A 410 26.14 35.72 8.39
C ALA A 410 27.59 35.27 8.11
N TYR A 411 27.81 33.99 7.84
CA TYR A 411 29.13 33.38 7.72
C TYR A 411 29.75 33.49 6.31
N TYR A 412 28.94 33.28 5.25
CA TYR A 412 29.39 33.27 3.85
C TYR A 412 29.04 34.55 3.07
N ARG A 413 28.15 35.41 3.59
CA ARG A 413 27.79 36.72 3.00
C ARG A 413 27.40 36.61 1.52
N GLY A 414 28.13 37.26 0.61
CA GLY A 414 27.84 37.20 -0.83
C GLY A 414 27.88 35.80 -1.46
N LEU A 415 28.57 34.83 -0.84
CA LEU A 415 28.50 33.42 -1.27
C LEU A 415 27.19 32.73 -0.85
N ALA A 416 26.50 33.21 0.18
CA ALA A 416 25.21 32.66 0.61
C ALA A 416 24.18 32.70 -0.53
N LEU A 417 24.21 33.72 -1.40
CA LEU A 417 23.37 33.79 -2.60
C LEU A 417 23.50 32.57 -3.52
N ILE A 418 24.68 31.93 -3.56
CA ILE A 418 24.91 30.72 -4.35
C ILE A 418 24.26 29.50 -3.67
N ALA A 419 24.44 29.35 -2.35
CA ALA A 419 23.79 28.28 -1.58
C ALA A 419 22.26 28.43 -1.58
N LEU A 420 21.73 29.64 -1.41
CA LEU A 420 20.30 29.95 -1.47
C LEU A 420 19.69 29.59 -2.83
N ALA A 421 20.35 29.98 -3.93
CA ALA A 421 19.91 29.59 -5.26
C ALA A 421 19.96 28.06 -5.47
N SER A 422 20.96 27.38 -4.93
CA SER A 422 21.11 25.93 -5.03
C SER A 422 20.05 25.19 -4.19
N LEU A 423 19.75 25.70 -2.99
CA LEU A 423 18.72 25.17 -2.10
C LEU A 423 17.32 25.35 -2.68
N LEU A 424 17.04 26.51 -3.31
CA LEU A 424 15.78 26.75 -4.04
C LEU A 424 15.62 25.81 -5.24
N VAL A 425 16.69 25.57 -6.02
CA VAL A 425 16.67 24.59 -7.11
C VAL A 425 16.47 23.17 -6.60
N SER A 426 17.12 22.81 -5.47
CA SER A 426 16.95 21.51 -4.81
C SER A 426 15.51 21.29 -4.34
N ALA A 427 14.93 22.27 -3.64
CA ALA A 427 13.55 22.23 -3.17
C ALA A 427 12.53 22.17 -4.34
N ALA A 428 12.74 22.96 -5.39
CA ALA A 428 11.86 22.95 -6.57
C ALA A 428 11.91 21.61 -7.32
N LEU A 429 13.09 21.04 -7.55
CA LEU A 429 13.23 19.71 -8.15
C LEU A 429 12.61 18.62 -7.26
N THR A 430 12.80 18.70 -5.94
CA THR A 430 12.23 17.75 -4.97
C THR A 430 10.70 17.79 -4.99
N TYR A 431 10.10 18.98 -4.98
CA TYR A 431 8.64 19.16 -5.05
C TYR A 431 8.06 18.56 -6.34
N VAL A 432 8.65 18.90 -7.49
CA VAL A 432 8.20 18.44 -8.80
C VAL A 432 8.36 16.93 -8.97
N LEU A 433 9.45 16.35 -8.43
CA LEU A 433 9.61 14.90 -8.38
C LEU A 433 8.54 14.24 -7.50
N MET A 434 8.25 14.76 -6.31
CA MET A 434 7.19 14.20 -5.46
C MET A 434 5.79 14.32 -6.07
N ALA A 435 5.52 15.38 -6.84
CA ALA A 435 4.29 15.53 -7.61
C ALA A 435 4.18 14.51 -8.76
N LEU A 436 5.29 14.22 -9.46
CA LEU A 436 5.35 13.23 -10.55
C LEU A 436 5.38 11.77 -10.07
N LEU A 437 5.99 11.48 -8.92
CA LEU A 437 6.10 10.12 -8.40
C LEU A 437 4.78 9.57 -7.86
N GLY A 438 3.86 10.45 -7.42
CA GLY A 438 2.50 10.08 -7.01
C GLY A 438 1.76 9.24 -8.07
N PRO A 439 1.52 9.75 -9.30
CA PRO A 439 0.90 8.96 -10.35
C PRO A 439 1.83 7.91 -10.97
N ALA A 440 3.15 8.10 -10.97
CA ALA A 440 4.08 7.20 -11.67
C ALA A 440 4.40 5.89 -10.92
N ILE A 441 4.44 5.91 -9.59
CA ILE A 441 4.74 4.74 -8.74
C ILE A 441 3.79 4.59 -7.54
N GLY A 442 2.68 5.34 -7.53
CA GLY A 442 1.68 5.35 -6.45
C GLY A 442 2.05 6.20 -5.23
N PHE A 443 3.31 6.69 -5.14
CA PHE A 443 3.92 7.22 -3.91
C PHE A 443 3.10 8.33 -3.24
N ALA A 444 2.62 8.05 -2.03
CA ALA A 444 1.92 9.02 -1.20
C ALA A 444 2.86 9.63 -0.13
N LEU A 445 2.96 10.96 -0.12
CA LEU A 445 3.75 11.74 0.83
C LEU A 445 3.12 11.65 2.23
N ASN A 446 3.66 10.81 3.11
CA ASN A 446 3.24 10.68 4.50
C ASN A 446 4.06 11.58 5.45
N LEU A 447 3.70 11.65 6.73
CA LEU A 447 4.40 12.54 7.67
C LEU A 447 5.90 12.19 7.85
N PRO A 448 6.32 10.92 7.98
CA PRO A 448 7.73 10.57 7.94
C PRO A 448 8.45 10.98 6.65
N ALA A 449 7.80 10.92 5.48
CA ALA A 449 8.36 11.42 4.22
C ALA A 449 8.63 12.94 4.29
N VAL A 450 7.70 13.73 4.84
CA VAL A 450 7.90 15.17 5.09
C VAL A 450 9.10 15.40 6.03
N CYS A 451 9.22 14.64 7.11
CA CYS A 451 10.41 14.69 7.98
C CYS A 451 11.71 14.33 7.24
N GLY A 452 11.68 13.36 6.33
CA GLY A 452 12.81 12.99 5.48
C GLY A 452 13.26 14.13 4.57
N ALA A 453 12.31 14.85 3.96
CA ALA A 453 12.60 16.04 3.15
C ALA A 453 13.19 17.19 3.99
N ILE A 454 12.68 17.39 5.21
CA ILE A 454 13.21 18.42 6.14
C ILE A 454 14.65 18.08 6.57
N VAL A 455 14.95 16.82 6.89
CA VAL A 455 16.32 16.38 7.20
C VAL A 455 17.25 16.58 5.99
N ALA A 456 16.78 16.28 4.78
CA ALA A 456 17.56 16.42 3.56
C ALA A 456 17.97 17.88 3.24
N ILE A 457 17.14 18.87 3.61
CA ILE A 457 17.53 20.30 3.52
C ILE A 457 18.83 20.55 4.29
N GLY A 458 18.99 19.94 5.46
CA GLY A 458 20.24 20.02 6.24
C GLY A 458 21.43 19.34 5.55
N ILE A 459 21.21 18.17 4.94
CA ILE A 459 22.27 17.42 4.22
C ILE A 459 22.74 18.22 2.99
N THR A 460 21.83 18.75 2.17
CA THR A 460 22.18 19.55 0.98
C THR A 460 22.99 20.82 1.33
N ALA A 461 22.77 21.39 2.53
CA ALA A 461 23.53 22.54 2.99
C ALA A 461 25.00 22.19 3.33
N ASP A 462 25.28 20.98 3.82
CA ASP A 462 26.66 20.50 4.10
C ASP A 462 27.49 20.43 2.80
N SER A 463 26.92 19.87 1.73
CA SER A 463 27.56 19.82 0.41
C SER A 463 28.00 21.19 -0.11
N PHE A 464 27.21 22.24 0.14
CA PHE A 464 27.58 23.62 -0.22
C PHE A 464 28.67 24.17 0.70
N ILE A 465 28.58 23.91 2.02
CA ILE A 465 29.58 24.29 3.04
C ILE A 465 30.95 23.68 2.74
N VAL A 466 31.02 22.37 2.50
CA VAL A 466 32.23 21.62 2.16
C VAL A 466 32.88 22.17 0.90
N TYR A 467 32.09 22.56 -0.12
CA TYR A 467 32.63 23.19 -1.31
C TYR A 467 33.15 24.61 -1.05
N PHE A 468 32.43 25.42 -0.27
CA PHE A 468 32.78 26.82 -0.03
C PHE A 468 34.02 26.97 0.87
N GLU A 469 34.14 26.22 1.96
CA GLU A 469 35.39 26.22 2.75
C GLU A 469 36.57 25.76 1.91
N ARG A 470 36.39 24.76 1.03
CA ARG A 470 37.50 24.30 0.19
C ARG A 470 37.90 25.29 -0.90
N VAL A 471 37.02 26.21 -1.31
CA VAL A 471 37.40 27.38 -2.14
C VAL A 471 38.09 28.45 -1.28
N ARG A 472 37.64 28.67 -0.03
CA ARG A 472 38.29 29.63 0.90
C ARG A 472 39.70 29.18 1.24
N ASP A 473 39.95 27.90 1.46
CA ASP A 473 41.30 27.31 1.66
C ASP A 473 42.26 27.65 0.53
N GLU A 474 41.86 27.44 -0.73
CA GLU A 474 42.69 27.77 -1.89
C GLU A 474 43.07 29.27 -1.92
N ILE A 475 42.22 30.14 -1.38
CA ILE A 475 42.43 31.59 -1.28
C ILE A 475 43.27 31.94 -0.04
N ARG A 476 43.13 31.22 1.09
CA ARG A 476 44.06 31.24 2.23
C ARG A 476 45.49 30.87 1.78
N GLU A 477 45.61 29.88 0.88
CA GLU A 477 46.84 29.50 0.15
C GLU A 477 47.28 30.53 -0.92
N GLY A 478 46.74 31.76 -0.91
CA GLY A 478 47.18 32.90 -1.73
C GLY A 478 46.73 32.89 -3.19
N ARG A 479 45.78 32.02 -3.58
CA ARG A 479 45.34 31.89 -4.98
C ARG A 479 44.20 32.84 -5.29
N THR A 480 44.14 33.31 -6.54
CA THR A 480 43.01 34.09 -7.04
C THR A 480 41.76 33.22 -7.21
N LEU A 481 40.58 33.84 -7.22
CA LEU A 481 39.30 33.12 -7.13
C LEU A 481 39.06 32.10 -8.27
N ARG A 482 39.42 32.42 -9.52
CA ARG A 482 39.16 31.50 -10.65
C ARG A 482 40.00 30.20 -10.55
N PRO A 483 41.34 30.26 -10.37
CA PRO A 483 42.13 29.04 -10.16
C PRO A 483 41.90 28.34 -8.81
N ALA A 484 41.32 29.03 -7.81
CA ALA A 484 40.88 28.44 -6.55
C ALA A 484 39.65 27.53 -6.77
N VAL A 485 38.60 28.04 -7.45
CA VAL A 485 37.38 27.28 -7.78
C VAL A 485 37.66 26.00 -8.55
N GLU A 486 38.63 26.02 -9.46
CA GLU A 486 39.01 24.84 -10.27
C GLU A 486 39.87 23.81 -9.50
N ARG A 487 40.66 24.23 -8.51
CA ARG A 487 41.48 23.32 -7.66
C ARG A 487 40.75 22.79 -6.43
N ALA A 488 39.82 23.56 -5.86
CA ALA A 488 38.96 23.10 -4.79
C ALA A 488 38.11 21.91 -5.23
N TRP A 489 37.57 21.97 -6.45
CA TRP A 489 36.54 21.03 -6.93
C TRP A 489 36.96 19.54 -6.90
N PRO A 490 38.14 19.11 -7.38
CA PRO A 490 38.57 17.71 -7.25
C PRO A 490 38.69 17.19 -5.81
N ARG A 491 38.94 18.08 -4.83
CA ARG A 491 38.98 17.74 -3.40
C ARG A 491 37.55 17.70 -2.83
N ALA A 492 36.80 18.79 -2.97
CA ALA A 492 35.43 18.93 -2.46
C ALA A 492 34.48 17.83 -2.97
N ARG A 493 34.47 17.57 -4.29
CA ARG A 493 33.59 16.56 -4.90
C ARG A 493 33.81 15.15 -4.35
N ARG A 494 35.01 14.84 -3.82
CA ARG A 494 35.30 13.53 -3.22
C ARG A 494 34.72 13.43 -1.81
N THR A 495 34.79 14.51 -1.03
CA THR A 495 34.15 14.58 0.30
C THR A 495 32.64 14.51 0.18
N ILE A 496 32.06 15.32 -0.72
CA ILE A 496 30.61 15.39 -0.97
C ILE A 496 30.06 14.02 -1.37
N LEU A 497 30.58 13.42 -2.46
CA LEU A 497 30.16 12.07 -2.91
C LEU A 497 30.36 10.96 -1.87
N VAL A 498 31.23 11.13 -0.87
CA VAL A 498 31.38 10.15 0.23
C VAL A 498 30.35 10.41 1.34
N SER A 499 30.06 11.67 1.67
CA SER A 499 29.00 12.05 2.61
C SER A 499 27.62 11.59 2.09
N ASP A 500 27.30 11.96 0.85
CA ASP A 500 26.03 11.62 0.19
C ASP A 500 25.85 10.12 0.04
N PHE A 501 26.93 9.39 -0.28
CA PHE A 501 26.88 7.92 -0.40
C PHE A 501 26.64 7.24 0.96
N VAL A 502 27.18 7.76 2.06
CA VAL A 502 26.86 7.24 3.41
C VAL A 502 25.41 7.54 3.78
N SER A 503 24.92 8.75 3.50
CA SER A 503 23.50 9.11 3.72
C SER A 503 22.54 8.27 2.88
N PHE A 504 22.87 8.05 1.60
CA PHE A 504 22.11 7.19 0.68
C PHE A 504 22.16 5.71 1.09
N LEU A 505 23.31 5.22 1.56
CA LEU A 505 23.42 3.85 2.07
C LEU A 505 22.56 3.65 3.32
N ALA A 506 22.55 4.62 4.24
CA ALA A 506 21.65 4.60 5.40
C ALA A 506 20.17 4.61 4.97
N ALA A 507 19.80 5.44 3.98
CA ALA A 507 18.47 5.44 3.39
C ALA A 507 18.10 4.08 2.77
N ALA A 508 19.00 3.47 2.00
CA ALA A 508 18.77 2.17 1.36
C ALA A 508 18.60 1.03 2.39
N VAL A 509 19.43 1.00 3.45
CA VAL A 509 19.30 0.03 4.54
C VAL A 509 17.97 0.23 5.29
N LEU A 510 17.59 1.47 5.61
CA LEU A 510 16.30 1.76 6.23
C LEU A 510 15.12 1.37 5.33
N PHE A 511 15.20 1.59 4.01
CA PHE A 511 14.15 1.23 3.06
C PHE A 511 13.96 -0.29 2.93
N ILE A 512 15.02 -1.08 3.11
CA ILE A 512 14.98 -2.56 3.03
C ILE A 512 14.54 -3.18 4.38
N VAL A 513 14.97 -2.62 5.50
CA VAL A 513 14.77 -3.19 6.85
C VAL A 513 13.48 -2.70 7.52
N THR A 514 12.98 -1.51 7.16
CA THR A 514 11.74 -0.94 7.71
C THR A 514 10.56 -1.10 6.75
N VAL A 515 9.34 -0.93 7.27
CA VAL A 515 8.11 -1.24 6.53
C VAL A 515 7.05 -0.15 6.73
N GLY A 516 6.23 0.07 5.70
CA GLY A 516 5.15 1.05 5.75
C GLY A 516 5.66 2.49 5.92
N LYS A 517 5.20 3.19 6.96
CA LYS A 517 5.41 4.64 7.09
C LYS A 517 6.89 5.07 7.06
N VAL A 518 7.77 4.31 7.73
CA VAL A 518 9.22 4.61 7.82
C VAL A 518 9.93 4.40 6.47
N GLN A 519 9.40 3.53 5.62
CA GLN A 519 9.90 3.32 4.25
C GLN A 519 9.74 4.61 3.41
N GLY A 520 8.70 5.41 3.67
CA GLY A 520 8.50 6.73 3.04
C GLY A 520 9.51 7.81 3.46
N PHE A 521 9.93 7.80 4.74
CA PHE A 521 11.06 8.62 5.21
C PHE A 521 12.35 8.22 4.49
N ALA A 522 12.66 6.93 4.48
CA ALA A 522 13.87 6.38 3.88
C ALA A 522 13.94 6.65 2.37
N PHE A 523 12.83 6.42 1.65
CA PHE A 523 12.71 6.74 0.23
C PHE A 523 12.96 8.21 -0.06
N THR A 524 12.36 9.11 0.73
CA THR A 524 12.50 10.56 0.54
C THR A 524 13.94 11.02 0.76
N LEU A 525 14.60 10.52 1.81
CA LEU A 525 16.00 10.85 2.10
C LEU A 525 16.94 10.29 1.00
N GLY A 526 16.66 9.09 0.48
CA GLY A 526 17.39 8.50 -0.65
C GLY A 526 17.22 9.28 -1.96
N LEU A 527 16.00 9.71 -2.29
CA LEU A 527 15.72 10.51 -3.48
C LEU A 527 16.40 11.89 -3.42
N THR A 528 16.31 12.56 -2.27
CA THR A 528 16.87 13.91 -2.07
C THR A 528 18.39 13.93 -1.99
N THR A 529 19.04 12.88 -1.45
CA THR A 529 20.51 12.75 -1.48
C THR A 529 21.06 12.52 -2.88
N VAL A 530 20.40 11.71 -3.71
CA VAL A 530 20.74 11.59 -5.15
C VAL A 530 20.55 12.93 -5.87
N LEU A 531 19.50 13.67 -5.51
CA LEU A 531 19.19 14.98 -6.09
C LEU A 531 20.24 16.04 -5.73
N ASP A 532 20.76 16.06 -4.50
CA ASP A 532 21.81 17.00 -4.10
C ASP A 532 23.08 16.82 -4.94
N VAL A 533 23.52 15.57 -5.17
CA VAL A 533 24.65 15.26 -6.06
C VAL A 533 24.43 15.86 -7.45
N VAL A 534 23.21 15.79 -7.99
CA VAL A 534 22.87 16.42 -9.28
C VAL A 534 22.95 17.95 -9.20
N VAL A 535 22.37 18.57 -8.16
CA VAL A 535 22.40 20.04 -7.97
C VAL A 535 23.84 20.54 -7.79
N VAL A 536 24.66 19.91 -6.95
CA VAL A 536 26.06 20.28 -6.70
C VAL A 536 26.88 20.26 -7.99
N PHE A 537 26.73 19.22 -8.81
CA PHE A 537 27.52 19.01 -10.03
C PHE A 537 27.04 19.86 -11.22
N PHE A 538 25.72 19.97 -11.44
CA PHE A 538 25.15 20.63 -12.62
C PHE A 538 24.75 22.10 -12.38
N PHE A 539 24.48 22.49 -11.13
CA PHE A 539 24.12 23.86 -10.74
C PHE A 539 25.21 24.55 -9.91
N THR A 540 25.53 24.07 -8.70
CA THR A 540 26.35 24.80 -7.72
C THR A 540 27.77 25.10 -8.22
N LYS A 541 28.54 24.08 -8.64
CA LYS A 541 29.89 24.30 -9.20
C LYS A 541 29.86 25.13 -10.50
N PRO A 542 28.97 24.88 -11.47
CA PRO A 542 28.85 25.71 -12.67
C PRO A 542 28.50 27.18 -12.38
N LEU A 543 27.56 27.45 -11.47
CA LEU A 543 27.18 28.78 -11.04
C LEU A 543 28.36 29.50 -10.36
N MET A 544 29.06 28.83 -9.44
CA MET A 544 30.27 29.34 -8.81
C MET A 544 31.39 29.63 -9.83
N THR A 545 31.55 28.78 -10.85
CA THR A 545 32.52 28.98 -11.97
C THR A 545 32.18 30.21 -12.82
N LEU A 546 30.91 30.61 -12.88
CA LEU A 546 30.44 31.80 -13.59
C LEU A 546 30.56 33.06 -12.71
N ILE A 547 30.12 32.99 -11.45
CA ILE A 547 30.18 34.10 -10.48
C ILE A 547 31.64 34.50 -10.18
N ALA A 548 32.57 33.54 -10.12
CA ALA A 548 34.02 33.77 -10.04
C ALA A 548 34.60 34.62 -11.20
N ARG A 549 33.83 34.86 -12.26
CA ARG A 549 34.21 35.75 -13.37
C ARG A 549 33.77 37.21 -13.16
N ARG A 550 32.73 37.45 -12.35
CA ARG A 550 32.11 38.77 -12.11
C ARG A 550 33.00 39.64 -11.22
N LYS A 551 33.18 40.92 -11.57
CA LYS A 551 34.16 41.83 -10.94
C LYS A 551 34.08 41.84 -9.40
N PHE A 552 32.88 41.97 -8.82
CA PHE A 552 32.65 42.04 -7.36
C PHE A 552 33.24 40.87 -6.55
N PHE A 553 33.14 39.64 -7.06
CA PHE A 553 33.72 38.46 -6.40
C PHE A 553 35.20 38.30 -6.78
N ALA A 554 35.56 38.53 -8.04
CA ALA A 554 36.94 38.43 -8.52
C ALA A 554 37.89 39.46 -7.87
N SER A 555 37.37 40.58 -7.36
CA SER A 555 38.14 41.61 -6.63
C SER A 555 38.22 41.39 -5.11
N GLY A 556 37.68 40.30 -4.57
CA GLY A 556 37.74 39.99 -3.14
C GLY A 556 37.09 41.06 -2.25
N HIS A 557 35.91 41.57 -2.62
CA HIS A 557 35.25 42.62 -1.84
C HIS A 557 34.85 42.13 -0.43
N LYS A 558 34.90 42.98 0.61
CA LYS A 558 34.62 42.62 2.02
C LYS A 558 33.26 41.92 2.26
N TRP A 559 32.28 42.21 1.41
CA TRP A 559 30.93 41.62 1.45
C TRP A 559 30.79 40.33 0.61
N SER A 560 31.79 39.97 -0.21
CA SER A 560 31.74 38.77 -1.06
C SER A 560 31.94 37.45 -0.31
N GLY A 561 32.36 37.48 0.96
CA GLY A 561 32.82 36.31 1.71
C GLY A 561 34.24 35.85 1.36
N LEU A 562 34.89 36.53 0.39
CA LEU A 562 36.11 36.09 -0.28
C LEU A 562 37.24 37.15 -0.28
N ASP A 563 37.23 38.11 0.66
CA ASP A 563 38.33 39.05 0.85
C ASP A 563 39.56 38.31 1.40
N PRO A 564 40.69 38.22 0.65
CA PRO A 564 41.88 37.49 1.09
C PRO A 564 42.44 38.00 2.43
N LYS A 565 42.29 39.29 2.75
CA LYS A 565 42.71 39.83 4.05
C LYS A 565 41.85 39.30 5.19
N SER A 566 40.53 39.20 4.98
CA SER A 566 39.60 38.63 5.96
C SER A 566 39.76 37.12 6.17
N LEU A 567 40.33 36.42 5.18
CA LEU A 567 40.60 34.99 5.24
C LEU A 567 41.98 34.65 5.83
N GLY A 568 42.85 35.64 6.06
CA GLY A 568 44.22 35.41 6.54
C GLY A 568 45.18 34.92 5.45
N ALA A 569 44.92 35.25 4.18
CA ALA A 569 45.76 34.82 3.06
C ALA A 569 47.18 35.38 3.18
N GLN A 570 48.18 34.50 3.19
CA GLN A 570 49.59 34.92 3.21
C GLN A 570 49.93 35.63 1.87
N PRO A 571 50.66 36.75 1.90
CA PRO A 571 51.08 37.41 0.66
C PRO A 571 51.96 36.44 -0.14
N PRO A 572 51.76 36.34 -1.47
CA PRO A 572 52.48 35.34 -2.28
C PRO A 572 53.99 35.59 -2.16
N LEU A 573 54.72 34.57 -1.69
CA LEU A 573 56.18 34.61 -1.57
C LEU A 573 56.77 35.10 -2.89
N ARG A 574 57.32 36.33 -2.87
CA ARG A 574 57.79 37.05 -4.05
C ARG A 574 58.95 36.28 -4.64
N ARG A 575 58.66 35.36 -5.57
CA ARG A 575 59.63 34.47 -6.20
C ARG A 575 60.73 35.32 -6.82
N THR A 576 61.84 35.42 -6.12
CA THR A 576 62.94 36.32 -6.48
C THR A 576 63.44 35.91 -7.86
N ARG A 577 63.34 36.84 -8.81
CA ARG A 577 63.84 36.64 -10.17
C ARG A 577 65.36 36.57 -10.05
N ARG A 578 65.90 35.36 -9.86
CA ARG A 578 67.34 35.09 -9.85
C ARG A 578 67.93 35.79 -11.08
N PRO A 579 68.86 36.75 -10.93
CA PRO A 579 69.47 37.40 -12.08
C PRO A 579 70.04 36.35 -13.02
N GLY A 580 69.93 36.59 -14.33
CA GLY A 580 70.63 35.75 -15.30
C GLY A 580 72.12 35.83 -15.02
N GLY A 581 72.81 34.68 -14.97
CA GLY A 581 74.26 34.67 -15.02
C GLY A 581 74.74 35.31 -16.33
N PRO A 582 75.93 35.92 -16.36
CA PRO A 582 76.48 36.47 -17.60
C PRO A 582 76.60 35.39 -18.68
N ALA A 583 76.46 35.79 -19.93
CA ALA A 583 76.57 34.87 -21.06
C ALA A 583 77.98 34.27 -21.13
N ALA A 584 78.07 32.97 -21.47
CA ALA A 584 79.34 32.37 -21.85
C ALA A 584 79.87 33.05 -23.13
N GLY A 585 81.18 33.31 -23.17
CA GLY A 585 81.84 33.88 -24.35
C GLY A 585 81.86 32.92 -25.55
N PRO A 586 82.30 33.40 -26.73
CA PRO A 586 82.44 32.55 -27.90
C PRO A 586 83.47 31.45 -27.66
N VAL A 587 83.17 30.24 -28.14
CA VAL A 587 84.11 29.12 -28.15
C VAL A 587 85.03 29.30 -29.36
N GLU A 588 86.33 29.50 -29.13
CA GLU A 588 87.31 29.42 -30.20
C GLU A 588 87.42 27.98 -30.72
N THR A 589 87.53 27.84 -32.04
CA THR A 589 87.89 26.59 -32.70
C THR A 589 89.38 26.59 -33.01
N LYS A 590 90.15 25.65 -32.45
CA LYS A 590 91.51 25.33 -32.92
C LYS A 590 91.88 23.87 -32.68
N GLU A 591 92.75 23.36 -33.54
CA GLU A 591 93.02 21.94 -33.73
C GLU A 591 94.18 21.42 -32.86
N ALA A 592 94.08 20.16 -32.44
CA ALA A 592 95.16 19.16 -32.38
C ALA A 592 94.55 17.76 -32.17
#